data_AF-A0A068SMG9-F1
#
_entry.id   AF-A0A068SMG9-F1
#
_cell.length_a   1.000
_cell.length_b   1.000
_cell.length_c   1.000
_cell.angle_alpha   90.00
_cell.angle_beta   90.00
_cell.angle_gamma   90.00
#
_symmetry.space_group_name_H-M   'P 1'
#
loop_
_entity.id
_entity.type
_entity.pdbx_description
1 polymer ?
#
loop_
_entity_poly.entity_id
_entity_poly.type
_entity_poly.pdbx_seq_one_letter_code
_entity_poly.pdbx_strand_id
1 'polypeptide(L)'
;MMATGALVAAAAGFSGAYYHLKQETGSASPKSISADFMTLTESQPTAARRAVVEAIDTCLPQAARPGWTSPPVKDLAVDTYVRFFDLMGQDIDQGERTALFRGWVSRADDGLAERDRIAFEKLMQGGLHEGVTALCVAATVRGKLGSQGFRDFWN
;
A
#
# COMPACT_ATOMS: atom_id res chain seq x y z
N MET A 1 -7.02 14.36 -37.39
CA MET A 1 -7.94 15.01 -36.42
C MET A 1 -8.62 13.92 -35.62
N MET A 2 -8.81 14.19 -34.32
CA MET A 2 -9.18 13.27 -33.23
C MET A 2 -10.53 12.57 -33.40
N ALA A 3 -10.68 11.38 -32.80
CA ALA A 3 -11.66 11.16 -31.71
C ALA A 3 -11.45 9.77 -31.07
N THR A 4 -10.76 9.80 -29.93
CA THR A 4 -10.68 8.75 -28.91
C THR A 4 -11.91 8.84 -28.00
N GLY A 5 -12.38 7.71 -27.45
CA GLY A 5 -13.30 7.71 -26.30
C GLY A 5 -14.18 6.45 -26.27
N ALA A 6 -13.65 5.31 -25.84
CA ALA A 6 -13.67 4.85 -24.44
C ALA A 6 -15.05 4.34 -23.98
N LEU A 7 -15.28 3.05 -24.25
CA LEU A 7 -16.25 2.21 -23.57
C LEU A 7 -15.60 1.66 -22.30
N VAL A 8 -16.06 2.05 -21.11
CA VAL A 8 -16.21 1.14 -19.96
C VAL A 8 -17.33 1.67 -19.07
N ALA A 9 -18.49 1.03 -19.15
CA ALA A 9 -19.49 1.07 -18.10
C ALA A 9 -19.68 -0.39 -17.63
N ALA A 10 -19.22 -0.69 -16.42
CA ALA A 10 -19.60 -1.91 -15.70
C ALA A 10 -19.76 -1.55 -14.23
N ALA A 11 -20.97 -1.81 -13.75
CA ALA A 11 -21.53 -1.42 -12.46
C ALA A 11 -21.02 -2.28 -11.29
N ALA A 12 -21.08 -1.73 -10.07
CA ALA A 12 -21.95 -2.20 -8.99
C ALA A 12 -21.37 -1.93 -7.59
N GLY A 13 -22.12 -1.15 -6.78
CA GLY A 13 -22.43 -1.52 -5.40
C GLY A 13 -21.36 -1.39 -4.31
N PHE A 14 -20.97 -0.16 -3.94
CA PHE A 14 -20.60 0.17 -2.55
C PHE A 14 -21.01 1.63 -2.24
N SER A 15 -22.30 1.81 -2.00
CA SER A 15 -22.89 3.07 -1.55
C SER A 15 -22.65 3.29 -0.05
N GLY A 16 -22.04 4.43 0.33
CA GLY A 16 -22.20 4.97 1.68
C GLY A 16 -21.14 5.93 2.23
N ALA A 17 -19.85 5.84 1.82
CA ALA A 17 -18.77 6.54 2.55
C ALA A 17 -17.94 7.55 1.74
N TYR A 18 -18.18 7.71 0.44
CA TYR A 18 -17.29 8.51 -0.43
C TYR A 18 -17.73 9.98 -0.64
N TYR A 19 -18.78 10.45 0.02
CA TYR A 19 -19.38 11.78 -0.23
C TYR A 19 -18.57 13.00 0.25
N HIS A 20 -17.43 12.80 0.92
CA HIS A 20 -16.59 13.91 1.41
C HIS A 20 -15.16 13.93 0.90
N LEU A 21 -14.78 13.01 0.01
CA LEU A 21 -13.50 13.11 -0.68
C LEU A 21 -13.67 14.04 -1.87
N LYS A 22 -13.31 15.31 -1.69
CA LYS A 22 -13.08 16.24 -2.79
C LYS A 22 -12.15 15.53 -3.78
N GLN A 23 -12.68 15.11 -4.93
CA GLN A 23 -11.90 14.52 -6.00
C GLN A 23 -10.91 15.59 -6.47
N GLU A 24 -9.62 15.41 -6.17
CA GLU A 24 -8.58 16.12 -6.91
C GLU A 24 -8.70 15.66 -8.36
N THR A 25 -8.94 16.62 -9.25
CA THR A 25 -9.30 16.45 -10.67
C THR A 25 -8.12 16.02 -11.56
N GLY A 26 -7.17 15.28 -11.01
CA GLY A 26 -6.10 14.61 -11.75
C GLY A 26 -6.20 13.11 -11.54
N SER A 27 -6.09 12.31 -12.61
CA SER A 27 -5.97 10.86 -12.47
C SER A 27 -4.78 10.54 -11.56
N ALA A 28 -5.04 9.88 -10.43
CA ALA A 28 -3.98 9.49 -9.50
C ALA A 28 -2.96 8.60 -10.25
N SER A 29 -1.77 9.14 -10.48
CA SER A 29 -0.67 8.40 -11.07
C SER A 29 0.01 7.54 -10.00
N PRO A 30 0.70 6.44 -10.35
CA PRO A 30 1.45 5.68 -9.37
C PRO A 30 2.50 6.53 -8.61
N LYS A 31 3.08 7.53 -9.29
CA LYS A 31 4.05 8.46 -8.70
C LYS A 31 3.42 9.40 -7.67
N SER A 32 2.22 9.92 -7.93
CA SER A 32 1.51 10.77 -6.97
C SER A 32 1.01 9.97 -5.75
N ILE A 33 0.57 8.73 -5.95
CA ILE A 33 0.19 7.84 -4.84
C ILE A 33 1.40 7.50 -3.96
N SER A 34 2.53 7.21 -4.59
CA SER A 34 3.81 7.02 -3.89
C SER A 34 4.19 8.25 -3.08
N ALA A 35 4.20 9.44 -3.69
CA ALA A 35 4.56 10.68 -3.01
C ALA A 35 3.67 10.95 -1.79
N ASP A 36 2.35 10.78 -1.92
CA ASP A 36 1.40 10.91 -0.80
C ASP A 36 1.71 9.91 0.33
N PHE A 37 1.88 8.64 -0.02
CA PHE A 37 2.17 7.58 0.95
C PHE A 37 3.48 7.85 1.69
N MET A 38 4.54 8.16 0.96
CA MET A 38 5.87 8.43 1.52
C MET A 38 5.84 9.65 2.45
N THR A 39 5.17 10.74 2.02
CA THR A 39 4.98 11.94 2.84
C THR A 39 4.30 11.62 4.17
N LEU A 40 3.25 10.79 4.15
CA LEU A 40 2.55 10.37 5.37
C LEU A 40 3.44 9.51 6.27
N THR A 41 4.21 8.58 5.70
CA THR A 41 5.13 7.71 6.47
C THR A 41 6.30 8.47 7.09
N GLU A 42 6.77 9.54 6.45
CA GLU A 42 7.88 10.36 6.94
C GLU A 42 7.42 11.38 7.99
N SER A 43 6.27 12.02 7.77
CA SER A 43 5.75 13.05 8.67
C SER A 43 5.20 12.49 9.99
N GLN A 44 4.67 11.27 9.99
CA GLN A 44 4.01 10.66 11.15
C GLN A 44 4.39 9.19 11.33
N PRO A 45 5.68 8.84 11.50
CA PRO A 45 6.18 7.47 11.33
C PRO A 45 5.49 6.44 12.22
N THR A 46 5.27 6.75 13.50
CA THR A 46 4.58 5.84 14.43
C THR A 46 3.11 5.65 14.08
N ALA A 47 2.40 6.73 13.73
CA ALA A 47 0.99 6.65 13.35
C ALA A 47 0.82 5.97 11.99
N ALA A 48 1.73 6.22 11.05
CA ALA A 48 1.76 5.60 9.74
C ALA A 48 2.03 4.10 9.81
N ARG A 49 3.02 3.64 10.58
CA ARG A 49 3.21 2.19 10.76
C ARG A 49 1.96 1.52 11.31
N ARG A 50 1.30 2.11 12.32
CA ARG A 50 0.03 1.58 12.84
C ARG A 50 -1.07 1.56 11.78
N ALA A 51 -1.23 2.67 11.04
CA ALA A 51 -2.23 2.77 9.97
C ALA A 51 -1.98 1.76 8.85
N VAL A 52 -0.72 1.49 8.49
CA VAL A 52 -0.35 0.48 7.49
C VAL A 52 -0.70 -0.91 8.00
N VAL A 53 -0.38 -1.26 9.25
CA VAL A 53 -0.77 -2.57 9.83
C VAL A 53 -2.30 -2.77 9.77
N GLU A 54 -3.07 -1.77 10.17
CA GLU A 54 -4.54 -1.81 10.12
C GLU A 54 -5.07 -1.87 8.68
N ALA A 55 -4.42 -1.17 7.75
CA ALA A 55 -4.75 -1.20 6.34
C ALA A 55 -4.48 -2.57 5.72
N ILE A 56 -3.35 -3.21 6.07
CA ILE A 56 -3.05 -4.58 5.63
C ILE A 56 -4.12 -5.53 6.14
N ASP A 57 -4.46 -5.47 7.43
CA ASP A 57 -5.51 -6.33 8.01
C ASP A 57 -6.84 -6.25 7.25
N THR A 58 -7.17 -5.06 6.75
CA THR A 58 -8.37 -4.78 5.96
C THR A 58 -8.25 -5.26 4.50
N CYS A 59 -7.11 -4.98 3.86
CA CYS A 59 -6.92 -5.12 2.41
C CYS A 59 -6.33 -6.48 2.01
N LEU A 60 -5.78 -7.25 2.95
CA LEU A 60 -5.07 -8.49 2.65
C LEU A 60 -6.02 -9.54 2.05
N PRO A 61 -5.66 -10.15 0.90
CA PRO A 61 -6.46 -11.22 0.31
C PRO A 61 -6.62 -12.42 1.26
N GLN A 62 -7.74 -13.12 1.16
CA GLN A 62 -8.02 -14.30 2.00
C GLN A 62 -6.90 -15.35 1.94
N ALA A 63 -6.27 -15.51 0.78
CA ALA A 63 -5.17 -16.44 0.58
C ALA A 63 -3.91 -16.09 1.39
N ALA A 64 -3.65 -14.80 1.64
CA ALA A 64 -2.50 -14.34 2.42
C ALA A 64 -2.74 -14.31 3.93
N ARG A 65 -4.01 -14.26 4.38
CA ARG A 65 -4.35 -14.19 5.82
C ARG A 65 -3.65 -15.21 6.74
N PRO A 66 -3.39 -16.47 6.32
CA PRO A 66 -2.64 -17.42 7.15
C PRO A 66 -1.20 -16.99 7.47
N GLY A 67 -0.60 -16.09 6.69
CA GLY A 67 0.71 -15.50 6.95
C GLY A 67 0.67 -14.33 7.94
N TRP A 68 -0.50 -13.72 8.16
CA TRP A 68 -0.65 -12.54 9.00
C TRP A 68 -0.71 -12.90 10.49
N THR A 69 0.46 -13.11 11.09
CA THR A 69 0.57 -13.81 12.39
C THR A 69 1.28 -12.98 13.46
N SER A 70 2.61 -12.93 13.44
CA SER A 70 3.44 -12.40 14.52
C SER A 70 3.84 -10.93 14.27
N PRO A 71 4.22 -10.18 15.33
CA PRO A 71 4.73 -8.81 15.18
C PRO A 71 5.89 -8.68 14.17
N PRO A 72 6.94 -9.54 14.18
CA PRO A 72 8.01 -9.45 13.19
C PRO A 72 7.53 -9.56 11.73
N VAL A 73 6.55 -10.43 11.47
CA VAL A 73 5.98 -10.60 10.13
C VAL A 73 5.18 -9.35 9.72
N LYS A 74 4.43 -8.77 10.67
CA LYS A 74 3.67 -7.52 10.43
C LYS A 74 4.60 -6.35 10.17
N ASP A 75 5.69 -6.24 10.91
CA ASP A 75 6.71 -5.21 10.71
C ASP A 75 7.35 -5.33 9.32
N LEU A 76 7.74 -6.53 8.92
CA LEU A 76 8.32 -6.76 7.60
C LEU A 76 7.31 -6.49 6.46
N ALA A 77 6.03 -6.81 6.67
CA ALA A 77 4.97 -6.50 5.71
C ALA A 77 4.78 -4.98 5.56
N VAL A 78 4.87 -4.20 6.64
CA VAL A 78 4.87 -2.73 6.57
C VAL A 78 6.06 -2.24 5.76
N ASP A 79 7.27 -2.74 6.06
CA ASP A 79 8.49 -2.34 5.35
C ASP A 79 8.43 -2.70 3.86
N THR A 80 7.73 -3.78 3.51
CA THR A 80 7.45 -4.17 2.12
C THR A 80 6.67 -3.08 1.38
N TYR A 81 5.65 -2.47 1.99
CA TYR A 81 4.91 -1.37 1.36
C TYR A 81 5.71 -0.08 1.30
N VAL A 82 6.48 0.25 2.34
CA VAL A 82 7.39 1.42 2.31
C VAL A 82 8.36 1.28 1.14
N ARG A 83 8.98 0.11 0.98
CA ARG A 83 9.89 -0.16 -0.14
C ARG A 83 9.19 -0.15 -1.49
N PHE A 84 8.00 -0.73 -1.58
CA PHE A 84 7.21 -0.72 -2.80
C PHE A 84 6.90 0.71 -3.24
N PHE A 85 6.40 1.56 -2.34
CA PHE A 85 6.03 2.93 -2.68
C PHE A 85 7.24 3.82 -2.93
N ASP A 86 8.34 3.67 -2.20
CA ASP A 86 9.63 4.31 -2.53
C ASP A 86 10.04 4.05 -3.99
N LEU A 87 10.06 2.77 -4.39
CA LEU A 87 10.41 2.36 -5.75
C LEU A 87 9.40 2.84 -6.82
N MET A 88 8.12 2.97 -6.48
CA MET A 88 7.09 3.52 -7.37
C MET A 88 7.22 5.04 -7.58
N GLY A 89 7.88 5.75 -6.67
CA GLY A 89 8.14 7.19 -6.77
C GLY A 89 9.34 7.53 -7.65
N GLN A 90 10.22 6.56 -7.88
CA GLN A 90 11.45 6.72 -8.65
C GLN A 90 11.20 6.73 -10.17
N ASP A 91 12.02 7.51 -10.89
CA ASP A 91 11.98 7.60 -12.34
C ASP A 91 12.82 6.49 -12.99
N ILE A 92 12.36 5.25 -12.77
CA ILE A 92 12.98 4.02 -13.27
C ILE A 92 11.94 3.19 -14.03
N ASP A 93 12.41 2.37 -14.97
CA ASP A 93 11.52 1.51 -15.75
C ASP A 93 10.91 0.37 -14.89
N GLN A 94 9.85 -0.25 -15.42
CA GLN A 94 9.12 -1.31 -14.70
C GLN A 94 9.99 -2.55 -14.43
N GLY A 95 10.87 -2.91 -15.35
CA GLY A 95 11.78 -4.06 -15.22
C GLY A 95 12.81 -3.83 -14.14
N GLU A 96 13.45 -2.65 -14.14
CA GLU A 96 14.39 -2.24 -13.09
C GLU A 96 13.72 -2.19 -11.72
N ARG A 97 12.53 -1.57 -11.62
CA ARG A 97 11.75 -1.53 -10.38
C ARG A 97 11.45 -2.92 -9.83
N THR A 98 11.03 -3.82 -10.70
CA THR A 98 10.73 -5.21 -10.33
C THR A 98 11.98 -5.93 -9.84
N ALA A 99 13.12 -5.74 -10.51
CA ALA A 99 14.40 -6.33 -10.11
C ALA A 99 14.86 -5.81 -8.74
N LEU A 100 14.78 -4.50 -8.50
CA LEU A 100 15.13 -3.88 -7.22
C LEU A 100 14.22 -4.34 -6.07
N PHE A 101 12.91 -4.45 -6.32
CA PHE A 101 11.97 -4.94 -5.32
C PHE A 101 12.24 -6.40 -4.97
N ARG A 102 12.39 -7.28 -5.98
CA ARG A 102 12.73 -8.70 -5.75
C ARG A 102 14.06 -8.89 -5.04
N GLY A 103 15.09 -8.14 -5.44
CA GLY A 103 16.40 -8.19 -4.80
C GLY A 103 16.38 -7.71 -3.36
N TRP A 104 15.50 -6.76 -3.02
CA TRP A 104 15.25 -6.40 -1.63
C TRP A 104 14.52 -7.52 -0.88
N VAL A 105 13.39 -8.02 -1.39
CA VAL A 105 12.60 -9.10 -0.77
C VAL A 105 13.45 -10.33 -0.45
N SER A 106 14.37 -10.72 -1.34
CA SER A 106 15.24 -11.89 -1.18
C SER A 106 16.19 -11.86 0.03
N ARG A 107 16.29 -10.71 0.70
CA ARG A 107 17.10 -10.48 1.91
C ARG A 107 16.29 -9.86 3.05
N ALA A 108 15.00 -9.59 2.82
CA ALA A 108 14.19 -8.81 3.75
C ALA A 108 13.76 -9.66 4.96
N ASP A 109 13.74 -10.98 4.80
CA ASP A 109 13.48 -11.96 5.85
C ASP A 109 14.76 -12.43 6.57
N ASP A 110 15.94 -11.88 6.22
CA ASP A 110 17.20 -12.15 6.91
C ASP A 110 17.09 -11.73 8.38
N GLY A 111 17.16 -12.70 9.29
CA GLY A 111 17.03 -12.48 10.73
C GLY A 111 15.64 -12.79 11.31
N LEU A 112 14.66 -13.15 10.47
CA LEU A 112 13.43 -13.76 10.96
C LEU A 112 13.68 -15.19 11.46
N ALA A 113 12.92 -15.60 12.48
CA ALA A 113 12.83 -17.02 12.83
C ALA A 113 12.19 -17.80 11.67
N GLU A 114 12.53 -19.08 11.54
CA GLU A 114 12.03 -19.96 10.47
C GLU A 114 10.50 -19.88 10.29
N ARG A 115 9.78 -19.91 11.42
CA ARG A 115 8.33 -19.82 11.45
C ARG A 115 7.81 -18.52 10.83
N ASP A 116 8.46 -17.41 11.14
CA ASP A 116 8.08 -16.07 10.67
C ASP A 116 8.43 -15.91 9.19
N ARG A 117 9.55 -16.49 8.74
CA ARG A 117 9.92 -16.55 7.33
C ARG A 117 8.86 -17.26 6.48
N ILE A 118 8.43 -18.45 6.91
CA ILE A 118 7.37 -19.21 6.24
C ILE A 118 6.05 -18.42 6.22
N ALA A 119 5.75 -17.69 7.29
CA ALA A 119 4.55 -16.86 7.36
C ALA A 119 4.63 -15.66 6.40
N PHE A 120 5.79 -15.00 6.30
CA PHE A 120 6.02 -13.92 5.35
C PHE A 120 5.95 -14.40 3.90
N GLU A 121 6.50 -15.58 3.60
CA GLU A 121 6.40 -16.19 2.28
C GLU A 121 4.93 -16.40 1.87
N LYS A 122 4.08 -16.86 2.80
CA LYS A 122 2.64 -16.99 2.55
C LYS A 122 1.97 -15.65 2.27
N LEU A 123 2.38 -14.57 2.93
CA LEU A 123 1.89 -13.23 2.60
C LEU A 123 2.26 -12.85 1.16
N MET A 124 3.52 -13.07 0.78
CA MET A 124 4.01 -12.74 -0.55
C MET A 124 3.31 -13.55 -1.63
N GLN A 125 3.17 -14.87 -1.46
CA GLN A 125 2.46 -15.76 -2.38
C GLN A 125 0.95 -15.45 -2.45
N GLY A 126 0.35 -15.02 -1.35
CA GLY A 126 -1.07 -14.71 -1.26
C GLY A 126 -1.45 -13.28 -1.68
N GLY A 127 -0.53 -12.52 -2.26
CA GLY A 127 -0.83 -11.23 -2.89
C GLY A 127 -0.53 -9.98 -2.06
N LEU A 128 0.35 -10.05 -1.06
CA LEU A 128 0.80 -8.87 -0.30
C LEU A 128 1.41 -7.78 -1.21
N HIS A 129 2.13 -8.17 -2.25
CA HIS A 129 2.84 -7.26 -3.16
C HIS A 129 2.04 -6.93 -4.43
N GLU A 130 0.80 -7.42 -4.54
CA GLU A 130 -0.03 -7.15 -5.71
C GLU A 130 -0.46 -5.68 -5.74
N GLY A 131 -0.50 -5.09 -6.93
CA GLY A 131 -0.83 -3.67 -7.10
C GLY A 131 -2.20 -3.30 -6.54
N VAL A 132 -3.20 -4.19 -6.64
CA VAL A 132 -4.55 -3.94 -6.08
C VAL A 132 -4.54 -3.88 -4.56
N THR A 133 -3.79 -4.77 -3.91
CA THR A 133 -3.59 -4.78 -2.45
C THR A 133 -2.87 -3.52 -2.02
N ALA A 134 -1.80 -3.15 -2.72
CA ALA A 134 -1.04 -1.92 -2.45
C ALA A 134 -1.89 -0.65 -2.59
N LEU A 135 -2.73 -0.55 -3.63
CA LEU A 135 -3.64 0.58 -3.80
C LEU A 135 -4.67 0.67 -2.66
N CYS A 136 -5.23 -0.45 -2.24
CA CYS A 136 -6.15 -0.50 -1.09
C CYS A 136 -5.46 -0.02 0.20
N VAL A 137 -4.22 -0.47 0.44
CA VAL A 137 -3.42 -0.07 1.61
C VAL A 137 -3.16 1.44 1.58
N ALA A 138 -2.67 1.98 0.46
CA ALA A 138 -2.41 3.42 0.34
C ALA A 138 -3.67 4.26 0.52
N ALA A 139 -4.80 3.86 -0.06
CA ALA A 139 -6.07 4.57 0.10
C ALA A 139 -6.54 4.57 1.57
N THR A 140 -6.40 3.43 2.26
CA THR A 140 -6.78 3.29 3.67
C THR A 140 -5.89 4.14 4.58
N VAL A 141 -4.57 4.13 4.34
CA VAL A 141 -3.61 4.96 5.08
C VAL A 141 -3.89 6.45 4.87
N ARG A 142 -4.09 6.89 3.61
CA ARG A 142 -4.48 8.27 3.29
C ARG A 142 -5.78 8.67 3.98
N GLY A 143 -6.80 7.80 4.00
CA GLY A 143 -8.06 8.05 4.69
C GLY A 143 -7.91 8.23 6.20
N LYS A 144 -7.09 7.39 6.84
CA LYS A 144 -6.85 7.46 8.30
C LYS A 144 -6.00 8.67 8.69
N LEU A 145 -4.86 8.87 8.04
CA LEU A 145 -3.93 9.92 8.44
C LEU A 145 -4.25 11.29 7.85
N GLY A 146 -4.80 11.34 6.63
CA GLY A 146 -5.22 12.59 6.00
C GLY A 146 -6.39 13.26 6.73
N SER A 147 -7.25 12.48 7.39
CA SER A 147 -8.32 13.00 8.24
C SER A 147 -7.85 13.35 9.66
N GLN A 148 -6.82 12.68 10.18
CA GLN A 148 -6.21 12.97 11.47
C GLN A 148 -5.32 14.23 11.44
N GLY A 149 -4.50 14.41 10.41
CA GLY A 149 -3.72 15.65 10.22
C GLY A 149 -4.60 16.90 10.12
N PHE A 150 -5.83 16.77 9.61
CA PHE A 150 -6.82 17.86 9.64
C PHE A 150 -7.39 18.12 11.04
N ARG A 151 -7.49 17.10 11.91
CA ARG A 151 -7.96 17.30 13.30
C ARG A 151 -6.87 17.84 14.22
N ASP A 152 -5.64 17.36 14.07
CA ASP A 152 -4.52 17.77 14.92
C ASP A 152 -3.93 19.14 14.53
N PHE A 153 -4.22 19.66 13.33
CA PHE A 153 -3.92 21.05 12.96
C PHE A 153 -4.79 22.09 13.71
N TRP A 154 -5.93 21.67 14.26
CA TRP A 154 -6.88 22.55 14.98
C TRP A 154 -6.87 22.37 16.51
N ASN A 155 -6.01 21.52 17.05
CA ASN A 155 -5.74 21.42 18.49
C ASN A 155 -4.36 22.01 18.83
#